data_AF-A0A8H6IB47-F1
#
_entry.id   AF-A0A8H6IB47-F1
#
_cell.length_a   1.000
_cell.length_b   1.000
_cell.length_c   1.000
_cell.angle_alpha   90.00
_cell.angle_beta   90.00
_cell.angle_gamma   90.00
#
_symmetry.space_group_name_H-M   'P 1'
#
loop_
_entity.id
_entity.type
_entity.pdbx_description
1 polymer ?
#
loop_
_entity_poly.entity_id
_entity_poly.type
_entity_poly.pdbx_seq_one_letter_code
_entity_poly.pdbx_strand_id
1 'polypeptide(L)' 'LQRKNGLFKKVYELGVLCSVDVAVIIFEERAGHHAKLYEYCSTDIRDMVSRHMRHDGEKDAKGPSDFSG' A
#
# COMPACT_ATOMS: atom_id res chain seq x y z
N LEU A 1 5.17 11.23 -11.02
CA LEU A 1 4.41 10.15 -11.71
C LEU A 1 5.23 8.86 -11.88
N GLN A 2 6.48 8.94 -12.37
CA GLN A 2 7.31 7.75 -12.66
C GLN A 2 7.58 6.85 -11.43
N ARG A 3 7.95 7.41 -10.27
CA ARG A 3 8.22 6.62 -9.04
C ARG A 3 7.00 5.83 -8.56
N LYS A 4 5.81 6.45 -8.58
CA LYS A 4 4.53 5.80 -8.23
C LYS A 4 4.23 4.61 -9.15
N ASN A 5 4.40 4.80 -10.45
CA ASN A 5 4.16 3.72 -11.42
C ASN A 5 5.17 2.58 -11.23
N GLY A 6 6.44 2.89 -10.93
CA GLY A 6 7.44 1.88 -10.59
C GLY A 6 7.10 1.10 -9.31
N LEU A 7 6.60 1.78 -8.28
CA LEU A 7 6.12 1.14 -7.06
C LEU A 7 4.96 0.19 -7.35
N PHE A 8 3.92 0.64 -8.06
CA PHE A 8 2.77 -0.21 -8.39
C PHE A 8 3.17 -1.43 -9.24
N LYS A 9 4.13 -1.28 -10.16
CA LYS A 9 4.66 -2.42 -10.91
C LYS A 9 5.34 -3.44 -9.99
N LYS A 10 6.17 -2.99 -9.05
CA LYS A 10 6.83 -3.88 -8.07
C LYS A 10 5.84 -4.58 -7.14
N VAL A 11 4.80 -3.87 -6.70
CA VAL A 11 3.75 -4.43 -5.84
C VAL A 11 2.94 -5.49 -6.60
N TYR A 12 2.59 -5.23 -7.86
CA TYR A 12 1.97 -6.22 -8.74
C TYR A 12 2.85 -7.46 -8.92
N GLU A 13 4.14 -7.27 -9.25
CA GLU A 13 5.10 -8.38 -9.38
C GLU A 13 5.18 -9.21 -8.10
N LEU A 14 5.25 -8.57 -6.93
CA LEU A 14 5.26 -9.24 -5.63
C LEU A 14 3.98 -10.08 -5.39
N GLY A 15 2.80 -9.50 -5.64
CA GLY A 15 1.52 -10.19 -5.48
C GLY A 15 1.42 -11.44 -6.34
N VAL A 16 1.85 -11.36 -7.60
CA VAL A 16 1.87 -12.49 -8.54
C VAL A 16 2.91 -13.54 -8.15
N LEU A 17 4.15 -13.13 -7.90
CA LEU A 17 5.27 -14.06 -7.65
C LEU A 17 5.12 -14.83 -6.34
N CYS A 18 4.58 -14.16 -5.31
CA CYS A 18 4.45 -14.75 -3.99
C CYS A 18 3.04 -15.28 -3.69
N SER A 19 2.07 -15.11 -4.60
CA SER A 19 0.66 -15.48 -4.39
C SER A 19 0.07 -14.87 -3.11
N VAL A 20 0.27 -13.57 -2.94
CA VAL A 20 -0.17 -12.81 -1.77
C VAL A 20 -1.08 -11.65 -2.16
N ASP A 21 -2.04 -11.33 -1.30
CA ASP A 21 -2.84 -10.11 -1.41
C ASP A 21 -2.03 -8.89 -0.96
N VAL A 22 -2.01 -7.84 -1.78
CA VAL A 22 -1.25 -6.62 -1.52
C VAL A 22 -2.07 -5.39 -1.84
N ALA A 23 -1.97 -4.39 -0.97
CA ALA A 23 -2.60 -3.09 -1.15
C ALA A 23 -1.60 -1.97 -0.82
N VAL A 24 -1.67 -0.88 -1.59
CA VAL A 24 -0.90 0.34 -1.36
C VAL A 24 -1.87 1.51 -1.40
N ILE A 25 -1.84 2.34 -0.35
CA ILE A 25 -2.64 3.56 -0.21
C ILE A 25 -1.66 4.72 -0.04
N ILE A 26 -1.76 5.74 -0.89
CA ILE A 26 -0.89 6.92 -0.87
C ILE A 26 -1.77 8.16 -0.89
N PHE A 27 -1.66 8.97 0.17
CA PHE A 27 -2.22 10.32 0.19
C PHE A 27 -1.13 11.33 -0.17
N GLU A 28 -1.37 12.11 -1.21
CA GLU A 28 -0.52 13.24 -1.59
C GLU A 28 -1.20 14.53 -1.13
N GLU A 29 -0.64 15.17 -0.10
CA GLU A 29 -1.06 16.50 0.34
C GLU A 29 -0.21 17.58 -0.34
N ARG A 30 -0.87 18.60 -0.89
CA ARG A 30 -0.22 19.80 -1.42
C ARG A 30 -0.90 21.02 -0.80
N ALA A 31 -0.10 21.99 -0.36
CA ALA A 31 -0.64 23.22 0.20
C ALA A 31 -1.65 23.87 -0.77
N GLY A 32 -2.82 24.25 -0.25
CA GLY A 32 -3.89 24.85 -1.03
C GLY A 32 -4.67 23.91 -1.96
N HIS A 33 -4.47 22.59 -1.87
CA HIS A 33 -5.18 21.60 -2.67
C HIS A 33 -5.78 20.50 -1.80
N HIS A 34 -6.86 19.87 -2.26
CA HIS A 34 -7.39 18.66 -1.64
C HIS A 34 -6.38 17.52 -1.73
N ALA A 35 -6.33 16.69 -0.69
CA ALA A 35 -5.52 15.48 -0.69
C ALA A 35 -5.89 14.60 -1.89
N LYS A 36 -4.88 14.18 -2.64
CA LYS A 36 -5.08 13.26 -3.76
C LYS A 36 -4.74 11.85 -3.33
N LEU A 37 -5.72 10.96 -3.46
CA LEU A 37 -5.55 9.53 -3.21
C LEU A 37 -4.99 8.85 -4.47
N TYR A 38 -3.95 8.06 -4.28
CA TYR A 38 -3.52 7.04 -5.23
C TYR A 38 -3.50 5.69 -4.54
N GLU A 39 -4.08 4.69 -5.17
CA GLU A 39 -4.12 3.35 -4.62
C GLU A 39 -3.85 2.30 -5.69
N TYR A 40 -3.36 1.16 -5.22
CA TYR A 40 -3.29 -0.10 -5.94
C TYR A 40 -3.77 -1.18 -4.96
N CYS A 41 -4.61 -2.10 -5.45
CA CYS A 41 -5.02 -3.28 -4.71
C CYS A 41 -5.03 -4.46 -5.68
N SER A 42 -4.53 -5.61 -5.25
CA SER A 42 -4.65 -6.85 -6.02
C SER A 42 -6.10 -7.37 -6.05
N THR A 43 -6.95 -6.91 -5.13
CA THR A 43 -8.37 -7.29 -4.97
C THR A 43 -9.25 -6.03 -4.76
N ASP A 44 -10.28 -6.07 -3.91
CA ASP A 44 -11.07 -4.89 -3.51
C ASP A 44 -10.45 -4.22 -2.28
N ILE A 45 -10.24 -2.90 -2.36
CA ILE A 45 -9.57 -2.14 -1.30
C ILE A 45 -10.37 -2.09 0.00
N ARG A 46 -11.71 -2.10 -0.06
CA ARG A 46 -12.57 -2.07 1.13
C ARG A 46 -12.50 -3.39 1.88
N ASP A 47 -12.40 -4.50 1.16
CA ASP A 47 -12.22 -5.82 1.75
C ASP A 47 -10.85 -5.94 2.40
N MET A 48 -9.78 -5.47 1.74
CA MET A 48 -8.42 -5.45 2.31
C MET A 48 -8.32 -4.60 3.57
N VAL A 49 -8.90 -3.39 3.58
CA VAL A 49 -8.95 -2.54 4.77
C VAL A 49 -9.77 -3.20 5.87
N SER A 50 -10.94 -3.77 5.55
CA SER A 50 -11.78 -4.46 6.53
C SER A 50 -11.06 -5.66 7.16
N ARG A 51 -10.36 -6.46 6.35
CA ARG A 51 -9.53 -7.58 6.80
C ARG A 51 -8.40 -7.10 7.71
N HIS A 52 -7.72 -6.01 7.36
CA HIS A 52 -6.67 -5.42 8.18
C HIS A 52 -7.20 -4.94 9.55
N MET A 53 -8.34 -4.24 9.57
CA MET A 53 -8.94 -3.72 10.82
C MET A 53 -9.41 -4.83 11.76
N ARG A 54 -9.83 -5.99 11.21
CA ARG A 54 -10.29 -7.15 11.98
C ARG A 54 -9.18 -8.11 12.39
N HIS A 55 -7.97 -7.94 11.87
CA HIS A 55 -6.84 -8.85 12.14
C HIS A 55 -6.34 -8.68 13.57
N ASP A 56 -6.37 -9.76 14.34
CA ASP A 56 -5.94 -9.85 15.74
C ASP A 56 -4.70 -10.76 15.95
N GLY A 57 -4.19 -11.37 14.87
CA GLY A 57 -2.99 -12.20 14.89
C GLY A 57 -1.68 -11.40 14.85
N GLU A 58 -0.58 -12.12 14.65
CA GLU A 58 0.77 -11.56 14.52
C GLU A 58 0.83 -10.54 13.36
N LYS A 59 1.57 -9.45 13.58
CA LYS A 59 1.74 -8.33 12.65
C LYS A 59 3.22 -7.95 12.58
N ASP A 60 3.83 -8.07 11.40
CA ASP A 60 5.12 -7.46 11.11
C ASP A 60 4.89 -6.06 10.50
N ALA A 61 5.04 -5.02 11.31
CA ALA A 61 4.81 -3.64 10.92
C ALA A 61 6.14 -2.87 10.89
N LYS A 62 6.46 -2.27 9.74
CA LYS A 62 7.66 -1.44 9.55
C LYS A 62 7.30 0.03 9.31
N GLY A 63 8.02 0.93 9.96
CA GLY A 63 7.95 2.37 9.79
C GLY A 63 9.23 2.96 9.19
N PRO A 64 9.29 4.28 8.93
CA PRO A 64 10.45 4.92 8.30
C PRO A 64 11.78 4.67 9.01
N SER A 65 11.77 4.57 10.34
CA SER A 65 12.95 4.30 11.16
C SER A 65 13.58 2.93 10.91
N ASP A 66 12.82 1.95 10.41
CA ASP A 66 13.32 0.61 10.11
C ASP A 66 14.17 0.57 8.82
N PHE A 67 14.16 1.66 8.04
CA PHE A 67 14.84 1.76 6.75
C PHE A 67 15.91 2.86 6.68
N SER A 68 16.10 3.64 7.75
CA SER A 68 17.00 4.79 7.78
C SER A 68 18.43 4.43 8.23
N GLY A 69 19.02 3.39 7.62
CA GLY A 69 20.39 2.96 7.89
C GLY A 69 21.43 4.06 7.73
#